data_AF-A0A6N7BBW5-F1
#
_entry.id   AF-A0A6N7BBW5-F1
#
_cell.length_a   1.000
_cell.length_b   1.000
_cell.length_c   1.000
_cell.angle_alpha   90.00
_cell.angle_beta   90.00
_cell.angle_gamma   90.00
#
_symmetry.space_group_name_H-M   'P 1'
#
loop_
_entity.id
_entity.type
_entity.pdbx_description
1 polymer ?
#
loop_
_entity_poly.entity_id
_entity_poly.type
_entity_poly.pdbx_seq_one_letter_code
_entity_poly.pdbx_strand_id
1 'polypeptide(L)'
;SYKNLHLDAQETERWNMFNPDKEAKVPYIAEVTKGEEGVYIAASDYVQLSSDAMAKWLPGPLHSLGTFGFGRSEGRTSLRDFFEVDAKHIVYATLYSLLREGKIKADVVKKAQKELGINPEKLNPAKN
;
A
#
# COMPACT_ATOMS: atom_id res chain seq x y z
N SER A 1 12.89 2.62 -5.01
CA SER A 1 12.33 3.83 -5.67
C SER A 1 11.08 3.43 -6.43
N TYR A 2 9.88 3.90 -6.03
CA TYR A 2 8.62 3.56 -6.72
C TYR A 2 8.62 3.97 -8.20
N LYS A 3 9.16 5.16 -8.51
CA LYS A 3 9.28 5.63 -9.88
C LYS A 3 10.05 4.65 -10.77
N ASN A 4 11.20 4.16 -10.31
CA ASN A 4 12.02 3.26 -11.13
C ASN A 4 11.36 1.89 -11.30
N LEU A 5 10.66 1.39 -10.26
CA LEU A 5 9.89 0.14 -10.38
C LEU A 5 8.75 0.29 -11.39
N HIS A 6 8.08 1.45 -11.42
CA HIS A 6 7.03 1.72 -12.41
C HIS A 6 7.58 1.79 -13.84
N LEU A 7 8.70 2.50 -14.03
CA LEU A 7 9.34 2.62 -15.34
C LEU A 7 9.78 1.25 -15.86
N ASP A 8 10.46 0.46 -15.04
CA ASP A 8 10.87 -0.91 -15.37
C ASP A 8 9.68 -1.77 -15.80
N ALA A 9 8.58 -1.72 -15.05
CA ALA A 9 7.40 -2.51 -15.36
C ALA A 9 6.69 -2.04 -16.64
N GLN A 10 6.60 -0.73 -16.88
CA GLN A 10 6.06 -0.19 -18.13
C GLN A 10 6.95 -0.52 -19.34
N GLU A 11 8.26 -0.43 -19.21
CA GLU A 11 9.21 -0.80 -20.27
C GLU A 11 9.11 -2.29 -20.59
N THR A 12 8.99 -3.12 -19.57
CA THR A 12 8.80 -4.57 -19.72
C THR A 12 7.50 -4.91 -20.45
N GLU A 13 6.37 -4.34 -20.03
CA GLU A 13 5.08 -4.56 -20.68
C GLU A 13 5.07 -4.06 -22.13
N ARG A 14 5.65 -2.86 -22.34
CA ARG A 14 5.79 -2.30 -23.69
C ARG A 14 6.61 -3.24 -24.56
N TRP A 15 7.73 -3.75 -24.06
CA TRP A 15 8.56 -4.70 -24.81
C TRP A 15 7.78 -5.98 -25.15
N ASN A 16 7.07 -6.57 -24.19
CA ASN A 16 6.24 -7.76 -24.40
C ASN A 16 5.16 -7.52 -25.48
N MET A 17 4.49 -6.37 -25.43
CA MET A 17 3.48 -5.98 -26.42
C MET A 17 4.04 -5.90 -27.85
N PHE A 18 5.28 -5.44 -28.02
CA PHE A 18 5.94 -5.35 -29.34
C PHE A 18 6.71 -6.62 -29.74
N ASN A 19 6.75 -7.65 -28.89
CA ASN A 19 7.45 -8.91 -29.15
C ASN A 19 6.56 -10.11 -28.73
N PRO A 20 5.34 -10.26 -29.29
CA PRO A 20 4.37 -11.27 -28.84
C PRO A 20 4.81 -12.72 -29.11
N ASP A 21 5.79 -12.93 -29.99
CA ASP A 21 6.37 -14.21 -30.37
C ASP A 21 7.56 -14.63 -29.51
N LYS A 22 8.02 -13.77 -28.60
CA LYS A 22 9.16 -14.04 -27.71
C LYS A 22 8.68 -14.42 -26.31
N GLU A 23 9.57 -15.06 -25.55
CA GLU A 23 9.34 -15.30 -24.13
C GLU A 23 9.11 -13.97 -23.40
N ALA A 24 7.99 -13.87 -22.68
CA ALA A 24 7.59 -12.66 -22.00
C ALA A 24 8.56 -12.34 -20.86
N LYS A 25 9.05 -11.10 -20.85
CA LYS A 25 9.84 -10.58 -19.73
C LYS A 25 8.95 -10.32 -18.53
N VAL A 26 9.54 -10.44 -17.34
CA VAL A 26 8.88 -10.20 -16.06
C VAL A 26 9.44 -8.90 -15.46
N PRO A 27 8.59 -7.95 -15.05
CA PRO A 27 9.03 -6.75 -14.33
C PRO A 27 9.79 -7.11 -13.05
N TYR A 28 10.79 -6.31 -12.68
CA TYR A 28 11.62 -6.55 -11.50
C TYR A 28 10.79 -6.68 -10.21
N ILE A 29 9.75 -5.86 -10.04
CA ILE A 29 8.86 -5.95 -8.86
C ILE A 29 8.12 -7.29 -8.79
N ALA A 30 7.69 -7.83 -9.93
CA ALA A 30 7.02 -9.12 -9.99
C ALA A 30 8.02 -10.27 -9.78
N GLU A 31 9.28 -10.10 -10.21
CA GLU A 31 10.35 -11.06 -9.97
C GLU A 31 10.70 -11.16 -8.48
N VAL A 32 10.94 -10.04 -7.80
CA VAL A 32 11.35 -10.03 -6.38
C VAL A 32 10.23 -10.42 -5.42
N THR A 33 8.97 -10.32 -5.85
CA THR A 33 7.81 -10.75 -5.07
C THR A 33 7.28 -12.12 -5.52
N LYS A 34 7.99 -12.79 -6.43
CA LYS A 34 7.55 -14.08 -6.97
C LYS A 34 7.50 -15.13 -5.86
N GLY A 35 6.32 -15.72 -5.68
CA GLY A 35 6.09 -16.76 -4.68
C GLY A 35 5.80 -16.23 -3.27
N GLU A 36 5.79 -14.90 -3.08
CA GLU A 36 5.27 -14.30 -1.85
C GLU A 36 3.75 -14.44 -1.79
N GLU A 37 3.23 -14.70 -0.59
CA GLU A 37 1.80 -14.89 -0.34
C GLU A 37 1.28 -13.89 0.67
N GLY A 38 -0.01 -13.57 0.58
CA GLY A 38 -0.72 -12.74 1.55
C GLY A 38 -1.06 -11.36 1.03
N VAL A 39 -1.00 -10.37 1.93
CA VAL A 39 -1.39 -8.98 1.66
C VAL A 39 -0.16 -8.09 1.60
N TYR A 40 -0.18 -7.10 0.71
CA TYR A 40 0.93 -6.17 0.53
C TYR A 40 0.53 -4.83 1.12
N ILE A 41 1.38 -4.26 1.98
CA ILE A 41 1.13 -2.98 2.64
C ILE A 41 2.28 -2.03 2.30
N ALA A 42 1.96 -0.88 1.71
CA ALA A 42 2.91 0.17 1.44
C ALA A 42 2.60 1.38 2.33
N ALA A 43 3.60 1.95 2.99
CA ALA A 43 3.48 3.20 3.73
C ALA A 43 4.56 4.17 3.27
N SER A 44 4.17 5.40 2.95
CA SER A 44 5.05 6.43 2.41
C SER A 44 4.80 7.78 3.04
N ASP A 45 5.85 8.59 3.19
CA ASP A 45 5.72 10.01 3.56
C ASP A 45 5.29 10.88 2.35
N TYR A 46 5.06 10.26 1.19
CA TYR A 46 4.42 10.85 0.01
C TYR A 46 2.97 10.38 -0.11
N VAL A 47 2.24 11.00 -1.04
CA VAL A 47 0.90 10.56 -1.44
C VAL A 47 0.90 9.10 -1.94
N GLN A 48 -0.15 8.38 -1.59
CA GLN A 48 -0.31 6.94 -1.88
C GLN A 48 -0.27 6.56 -3.37
N LEU A 49 -0.54 7.51 -4.28
CA LEU A 49 -0.51 7.30 -5.74
C LEU A 49 0.79 6.63 -6.22
N SER A 50 1.92 6.95 -5.59
CA SER A 50 3.21 6.37 -5.99
C SER A 50 3.30 4.87 -5.72
N SER A 51 2.75 4.39 -4.60
CA SER A 51 2.71 2.96 -4.30
C SER A 51 1.53 2.28 -5.00
N ASP A 52 0.38 2.94 -5.14
CA ASP A 52 -0.79 2.42 -5.88
C ASP A 52 -0.44 2.00 -7.31
N ALA A 53 0.46 2.75 -7.95
CA ALA A 53 0.96 2.45 -9.29
C ALA A 53 1.59 1.05 -9.41
N MET A 54 1.99 0.41 -8.30
CA MET A 54 2.63 -0.91 -8.29
C MET A 54 1.63 -2.06 -8.24
N ALA A 55 0.38 -1.81 -7.86
CA ALA A 55 -0.59 -2.84 -7.53
C ALA A 55 -0.78 -3.90 -8.64
N LYS A 56 -0.68 -3.47 -9.91
CA LYS A 56 -0.83 -4.33 -11.09
C LYS A 56 0.16 -5.51 -11.13
N TRP A 57 1.36 -5.33 -10.60
CA TRP A 57 2.47 -6.28 -10.74
C TRP A 57 2.77 -7.06 -9.46
N LEU A 58 1.96 -6.88 -8.41
CA LEU A 58 2.08 -7.65 -7.18
C LEU A 58 1.22 -8.92 -7.25
N PRO A 59 1.65 -10.04 -6.63
CA PRO A 59 0.88 -11.28 -6.60
C PRO A 59 -0.46 -11.20 -5.86
N GLY A 60 -0.65 -10.18 -5.02
CA GLY A 60 -1.84 -10.01 -4.19
C GLY A 60 -2.23 -8.54 -3.99
N PRO A 61 -3.30 -8.28 -3.21
CA PRO A 61 -3.82 -6.94 -3.03
C PRO A 61 -2.82 -6.04 -2.31
N LEU A 62 -2.68 -4.81 -2.82
CA LEU A 62 -1.90 -3.75 -2.21
C LEU A 62 -2.82 -2.77 -1.46
N HIS A 63 -2.50 -2.52 -0.19
CA HIS A 63 -3.07 -1.42 0.59
C HIS A 63 -1.99 -0.34 0.77
N SER A 64 -2.22 0.83 0.19
CA SER A 64 -1.30 1.96 0.32
C SER A 64 -1.75 2.93 1.41
N LEU A 65 -0.79 3.37 2.21
CA LEU A 65 -0.91 4.47 3.17
C LEU A 65 0.01 5.60 2.73
N GLY A 66 -0.51 6.82 2.68
CA GLY A 66 0.25 7.97 2.24
C GLY A 66 -0.29 9.30 2.76
N THR A 67 0.51 10.33 2.60
CA THR A 67 0.25 11.67 3.16
C THR A 67 -0.62 12.53 2.25
N PHE A 68 -1.81 12.04 1.88
CA PHE A 68 -2.73 12.77 1.00
C PHE A 68 -3.49 13.85 1.78
N GLY A 69 -3.17 15.12 1.54
CA GLY A 69 -3.79 16.27 2.20
C GLY A 69 -2.81 17.44 2.36
N PHE A 70 -3.29 18.56 2.91
CA PHE A 70 -2.42 19.70 3.20
C PHE A 70 -1.56 19.47 4.44
N GLY A 71 -0.32 19.94 4.38
CA GLY A 71 0.60 19.91 5.52
C GLY A 71 0.13 20.75 6.70
N ARG A 72 0.60 20.40 7.90
CA ARG A 72 0.36 21.14 9.14
C ARG A 72 1.65 21.30 9.92
N SER A 73 1.75 22.37 10.71
CA SER A 73 2.88 22.60 11.60
C SER A 73 2.66 21.84 12.91
N GLU A 74 3.19 20.62 12.99
CA GLU A 74 3.06 19.74 14.15
C GLU A 74 4.29 18.84 14.29
N GLY A 75 4.42 18.15 15.43
CA GLY A 75 5.48 17.16 15.65
C GLY A 75 5.37 15.94 14.72
N ARG A 76 6.50 15.29 14.42
CA ARG A 76 6.56 14.14 13.49
C ARG A 76 5.59 13.01 13.88
N THR A 77 5.50 12.68 15.17
CA THR A 77 4.58 11.65 15.67
C THR A 77 3.13 12.02 15.37
N SER A 78 2.71 13.23 15.74
CA SER A 78 1.36 13.74 15.49
C SER A 78 1.01 13.80 14.01
N LEU A 79 1.97 14.20 13.15
CA LEU A 79 1.75 14.25 11.71
C LEU A 79 1.60 12.86 11.09
N ARG A 80 2.38 11.87 11.52
CA ARG A 80 2.25 10.50 10.99
C ARG A 80 0.96 9.82 11.42
N ASP A 81 0.50 10.11 12.64
CA ASP A 81 -0.83 9.71 13.10
C ASP A 81 -1.92 10.42 12.31
N PHE A 82 -1.77 11.74 12.10
CA PHE A 82 -2.70 12.54 11.32
C PHE A 82 -2.83 12.04 9.87
N PHE A 83 -1.72 11.73 9.20
CA PHE A 83 -1.73 11.19 7.83
C PHE A 83 -1.93 9.68 7.75
N GLU A 84 -2.04 8.99 8.88
CA GLU A 84 -2.36 7.54 8.92
C GLU A 84 -1.25 6.66 8.34
N VAL A 85 0.00 7.07 8.54
CA VAL A 85 1.22 6.40 8.00
C VAL A 85 2.17 5.88 9.08
N ASP A 86 1.77 5.94 10.35
CA ASP A 86 2.57 5.38 11.45
C ASP A 86 2.39 3.85 11.61
N ALA A 87 3.10 3.27 12.58
CA ALA A 87 3.10 1.83 12.81
C ALA A 87 1.72 1.27 13.15
N LYS A 88 0.89 1.99 13.92
CA LYS A 88 -0.43 1.47 14.30
C LYS A 88 -1.37 1.44 13.09
N HIS A 89 -1.27 2.41 12.19
CA HIS A 89 -2.06 2.40 10.96
C HIS A 89 -1.60 1.29 9.99
N ILE A 90 -0.29 1.03 9.91
CA ILE A 90 0.26 -0.10 9.13
C ILE A 90 -0.30 -1.44 9.66
N VAL A 91 -0.26 -1.65 10.97
CA VAL A 91 -0.81 -2.87 11.60
C VAL A 91 -2.31 -2.98 11.32
N TYR A 92 -3.06 -1.89 11.51
CA TYR A 92 -4.50 -1.89 11.29
C TYR A 92 -4.87 -2.17 9.83
N ALA A 93 -4.18 -1.56 8.86
CA ALA A 93 -4.35 -1.81 7.43
C ALA A 93 -4.00 -3.26 7.06
N THR A 94 -2.99 -3.85 7.69
CA THR A 94 -2.63 -5.27 7.52
C THR A 94 -3.77 -6.18 7.95
N LEU A 95 -4.29 -5.98 9.17
CA LEU A 95 -5.39 -6.79 9.71
C LEU A 95 -6.67 -6.62 8.89
N TYR A 96 -6.98 -5.40 8.49
CA TYR A 96 -8.12 -5.14 7.60
C TYR A 96 -7.95 -5.86 6.25
N SER A 97 -6.77 -5.83 5.65
CA SER A 97 -6.52 -6.51 4.37
C SER A 97 -6.63 -8.03 4.52
N LEU A 98 -6.12 -8.60 5.62
CA LEU A 98 -6.27 -10.04 5.92
C LEU A 98 -7.75 -10.43 6.15
N LEU A 99 -8.55 -9.55 6.75
CA LEU A 99 -10.00 -9.75 6.88
C LEU A 99 -10.67 -9.78 5.50
N ARG A 100 -10.26 -8.90 4.57
CA ARG A 100 -10.79 -8.87 3.19
C ARG A 100 -10.45 -10.14 2.41
N GLU A 101 -9.28 -10.72 2.67
CA GLU A 101 -8.86 -12.02 2.13
C GLU A 101 -9.48 -13.23 2.87
N GLY A 102 -10.36 -13.01 3.85
CA GLY A 102 -11.02 -14.06 4.62
C GLY A 102 -10.09 -14.86 5.54
N LYS A 103 -8.87 -14.36 5.80
CA LYS A 103 -7.86 -15.05 6.62
C LYS A 103 -8.08 -14.88 8.11
N ILE A 104 -8.79 -13.82 8.52
CA ILE A 104 -9.13 -13.54 9.92
C ILE A 104 -10.60 -13.09 10.07
N LYS A 105 -11.12 -13.12 11.30
CA LYS A 105 -12.48 -12.67 11.62
C LYS A 105 -12.52 -11.18 11.96
N ALA A 106 -13.68 -10.54 11.74
CA ALA A 106 -13.89 -9.13 12.01
C ALA A 106 -13.63 -8.73 13.48
N ASP A 107 -13.82 -9.66 14.42
CA ASP A 107 -13.57 -9.40 15.85
C ASP A 107 -12.10 -9.10 16.15
N VAL A 108 -11.16 -9.68 15.38
CA VAL A 108 -9.72 -9.40 15.51
C VAL A 108 -9.45 -7.94 15.13
N VAL A 109 -10.04 -7.47 14.03
CA VAL A 109 -9.89 -6.07 13.58
C VAL A 109 -10.54 -5.11 14.57
N LYS A 110 -11.74 -5.42 15.08
CA LYS A 110 -12.41 -4.60 16.11
C LYS A 110 -11.61 -4.52 17.40
N LYS A 111 -10.97 -5.61 17.81
CA LYS A 111 -10.07 -5.62 18.98
C LYS A 111 -8.86 -4.72 18.74
N ALA A 112 -8.19 -4.89 17.60
CA ALA A 112 -7.03 -4.08 17.22
C ALA A 112 -7.37 -2.59 17.11
N GLN A 113 -8.55 -2.23 16.58
CA GLN A 113 -9.02 -0.84 16.50
C GLN A 113 -8.96 -0.14 17.87
N LYS A 114 -9.42 -0.85 18.92
CA LYS A 114 -9.42 -0.33 20.30
C LYS A 114 -8.02 -0.30 20.90
N GLU A 115 -7.26 -1.38 20.78
CA GLU A 115 -5.92 -1.50 21.37
C GLU A 115 -4.92 -0.52 20.76
N LEU A 116 -5.06 -0.25 19.46
CA LEU A 116 -4.21 0.68 18.72
C LEU A 116 -4.69 2.14 18.82
N GLY A 117 -5.89 2.39 19.36
CA GLY A 117 -6.48 3.73 19.40
C GLY A 117 -6.71 4.33 18.02
N ILE A 118 -7.29 3.53 17.10
CA ILE A 118 -7.70 4.00 15.77
C ILE A 118 -9.07 4.69 15.90
N ASN A 119 -9.14 5.96 15.53
CA ASN A 119 -10.38 6.74 15.59
C ASN A 119 -11.15 6.64 14.27
N PRO A 120 -12.30 5.94 14.22
CA PRO A 120 -13.10 5.80 12.99
C PRO A 120 -13.82 7.10 12.57
N GLU A 121 -14.04 8.03 13.50
CA GLU A 121 -14.73 9.30 13.25
C GLU A 121 -13.75 10.42 12.83
N LYS A 122 -12.47 10.08 12.68
CA LYS A 122 -11.45 11.04 12.25
C LYS A 122 -11.73 11.47 10.81
N LEU A 123 -11.67 12.78 10.56
CA LEU A 123 -11.82 13.34 9.23
C LEU A 123 -10.64 12.93 8.34
N ASN A 124 -10.96 12.57 7.09
CA ASN A 124 -9.96 12.24 6.08
C ASN A 124 -8.98 13.43 5.92
N PRO A 125 -7.66 13.20 5.97
CA PRO A 125 -6.65 14.25 5.86
C PRO A 125 -6.76 15.13 4.60
N ALA A 126 -7.34 14.62 3.51
CA ALA A 126 -7.56 15.34 2.26
C ALA A 126 -8.89 16.11 2.16
N LYS A 127 -9.81 15.93 3.12
CA LYS A 127 -11.10 16.64 3.17
C LYS A 127 -11.15 17.73 4.24
N ASN A 128 -10.03 17.98 4.91
CA ASN A 128 -9.89 19.04 5.91
C ASN A 128 -9.52 20.38 5.27
#